data_AF-A0A8H4NS86-F1
#
_entry.id   AF-A0A8H4NS86-F1
#
_cell.length_a   1.000
_cell.length_b   1.000
_cell.length_c   1.000
_cell.angle_alpha   90.00
_cell.angle_beta   90.00
_cell.angle_gamma   90.00
#
_symmetry.space_group_name_H-M   'P 1'
#
loop_
_entity.id
_entity.type
_entity.pdbx_description
1 polymer ?
#
loop_
_entity_poly.entity_id
_entity_poly.type
_entity_poly.pdbx_seq_one_letter_code
_entity_poly.pdbx_strand_id
1 'polypeptide(L)'
;MVADYLSTRIVSPPTAKVLLEAGYVLHMERSPASVYDDEEFEAVGALMVPEGSWVEAPKDYIITGLKELPDDGSECLIPTNFCDVSLDPNNPNNPVPVCSTYTNFTKPTVKVPVSGDGPHLTVVSVDHLPTLIAREASGEFSRWLLPSLLTLNSRENEGVWTRAENLYREKVKEL
;
A
#
# COMPACT_ATOMS: atom_id res chain seq x y z
N MET A 1 15.14 9.58 1.14
CA MET A 1 15.52 8.17 0.92
C MET A 1 14.29 7.35 1.19
N VAL A 2 13.83 6.59 0.21
CA VAL A 2 12.51 5.93 0.19
C VAL A 2 12.73 4.41 0.22
N ALA A 3 11.92 3.67 0.98
CA ALA A 3 11.99 2.21 1.13
C ALA A 3 10.60 1.57 1.04
N ASP A 4 10.37 0.56 0.19
CA ASP A 4 9.04 -0.02 -0.07
C ASP A 4 9.01 -1.56 0.09
N TYR A 5 7.97 -2.06 0.76
CA TYR A 5 7.70 -3.47 1.10
C TYR A 5 6.22 -3.82 0.88
N LEU A 6 5.86 -4.31 -0.31
CA LEU A 6 4.55 -4.94 -0.56
C LEU A 6 4.60 -5.99 -1.68
N SER A 7 3.79 -7.05 -1.56
CA SER A 7 3.44 -7.97 -2.66
C SER A 7 2.75 -7.25 -3.83
N THR A 8 2.08 -6.13 -3.54
CA THR A 8 1.67 -5.07 -4.47
C THR A 8 2.43 -3.79 -4.14
N ARG A 9 3.69 -3.71 -4.60
CA ARG A 9 4.59 -2.56 -4.38
C ARG A 9 3.88 -1.23 -4.65
N ILE A 10 4.02 -0.24 -3.75
CA ILE A 10 3.49 1.12 -4.00
C ILE A 10 4.34 1.82 -5.07
N VAL A 11 5.60 1.39 -5.22
CA VAL A 11 6.55 1.87 -6.23
C VAL A 11 6.74 0.83 -7.33
N SER A 12 6.34 1.20 -8.56
CA SER A 12 6.65 0.43 -9.77
C SER A 12 8.05 0.77 -10.32
N PRO A 13 8.68 -0.07 -11.18
CA PRO A 13 9.97 0.28 -11.79
C PRO A 13 9.98 1.63 -12.53
N PRO A 14 8.94 2.01 -13.31
CA PRO A 14 8.85 3.35 -13.88
C PRO A 14 8.82 4.47 -12.83
N THR A 15 8.11 4.28 -11.71
CA THR A 15 8.07 5.25 -10.61
C THR A 15 9.42 5.36 -9.91
N ALA A 16 10.08 4.22 -9.66
CA ALA A 16 11.42 4.15 -9.07
C ALA A 16 12.43 4.96 -9.90
N LYS A 17 12.37 4.82 -11.23
CA LYS A 17 13.21 5.60 -12.14
C LYS A 17 13.03 7.11 -11.97
N VAL A 18 11.79 7.59 -11.89
CA VAL A 18 11.51 9.03 -11.70
C VAL A 18 12.07 9.54 -10.37
N LEU A 19 11.96 8.75 -9.30
CA LEU A 19 12.53 9.08 -7.99
C LEU A 19 14.07 9.15 -8.05
N LEU A 20 14.70 8.17 -8.70
CA LEU A 20 16.16 8.15 -8.86
C LEU A 20 16.65 9.34 -9.70
N GLU A 21 15.96 9.67 -10.79
CA GLU A 21 16.26 10.85 -11.63
C GLU A 21 16.08 12.18 -10.89
N ALA A 22 15.17 12.23 -9.92
CA ALA A 22 14.99 13.40 -9.04
C ALA A 22 16.04 13.49 -7.91
N GLY A 23 17.01 12.57 -7.87
CA GLY A 23 18.13 12.58 -6.92
C GLY A 23 17.86 11.87 -5.59
N TYR A 24 16.76 11.11 -5.48
CA TYR A 24 16.51 10.29 -4.31
C TYR A 24 17.39 9.03 -4.34
N VAL A 25 17.90 8.64 -3.18
CA VAL A 25 18.42 7.27 -2.97
C VAL A 25 17.25 6.35 -2.64
N LEU A 26 17.02 5.36 -3.47
CA LEU A 26 15.92 4.39 -3.33
C LEU A 26 16.48 3.03 -2.93
N HIS A 27 16.05 2.52 -1.78
CA HIS A 27 16.32 1.15 -1.35
C HIS A 27 15.06 0.32 -1.51
N MET A 28 15.15 -0.87 -2.08
CA MET A 28 14.02 -1.74 -2.36
C MET A 28 14.27 -3.11 -1.74
N GLU A 29 13.35 -3.60 -0.92
CA GLU A 29 13.49 -4.93 -0.36
C GLU A 29 13.09 -5.99 -1.39
N ARG A 30 13.93 -7.02 -1.48
CA ARG A 30 13.67 -8.20 -2.30
C ARG A 30 12.48 -8.95 -1.72
N SER A 31 11.57 -9.40 -2.58
CA SER A 31 10.38 -10.13 -2.16
C SER A 31 9.99 -11.18 -3.20
N PRO A 32 10.00 -12.48 -2.86
CA PRO A 32 9.59 -13.54 -3.78
C PRO A 32 8.09 -13.49 -4.12
N ALA A 33 7.30 -12.75 -3.35
CA ALA A 33 5.87 -12.53 -3.58
C ALA A 33 5.57 -11.28 -4.44
N SER A 34 6.58 -10.64 -5.03
CA SER A 34 6.37 -9.43 -5.83
C SER A 34 5.81 -9.74 -7.22
N VAL A 35 5.01 -8.81 -7.76
CA VAL A 35 4.51 -8.86 -9.14
C VAL A 35 5.56 -8.39 -10.17
N TYR A 36 6.60 -7.69 -9.71
CA TYR A 36 7.71 -7.23 -10.54
C TYR A 36 8.98 -7.99 -10.15
N ASP A 37 9.81 -8.29 -11.14
CA ASP A 37 11.09 -8.94 -10.91
C ASP A 37 12.06 -7.95 -10.25
N ASP A 38 12.92 -8.42 -9.34
CA ASP A 38 13.90 -7.57 -8.66
C ASP A 38 14.84 -6.88 -9.68
N GLU A 39 15.15 -7.59 -10.77
CA GLU A 39 15.98 -7.13 -11.88
C GLU A 39 15.40 -5.87 -12.57
N GLU A 40 14.07 -5.69 -12.56
CA GLU A 40 13.44 -4.49 -13.11
C GLU A 40 13.80 -3.23 -12.29
N PHE A 41 13.94 -3.38 -10.97
CA PHE A 41 14.34 -2.31 -10.07
C PHE A 41 15.85 -2.04 -10.12
N GLU A 42 16.65 -3.11 -10.22
CA GLU A 42 18.10 -2.99 -10.43
C GLU A 42 18.40 -2.25 -11.74
N ALA A 43 17.67 -2.57 -12.81
CA ALA A 43 17.84 -1.96 -14.12
C ALA A 43 17.59 -0.44 -14.12
N VAL A 44 16.74 0.07 -13.22
CA VAL A 44 16.51 1.51 -13.07
C VAL A 44 17.44 2.18 -12.07
N GLY A 45 18.26 1.41 -11.34
CA GLY A 45 19.28 1.89 -10.40
C GLY A 45 18.86 1.88 -8.93
N ALA A 46 17.80 1.14 -8.57
CA ALA A 46 17.42 0.98 -7.18
C ALA A 46 18.41 0.07 -6.42
N LEU A 47 18.61 0.33 -5.12
CA LEU A 47 19.47 -0.48 -4.27
C LEU A 47 18.66 -1.61 -3.63
N MET A 48 18.89 -2.85 -4.05
CA MET A 48 18.16 -4.00 -3.52
C MET A 48 18.71 -4.43 -2.16
N VAL A 49 17.83 -4.61 -1.16
CA VAL A 49 18.16 -5.10 0.19
C VAL A 49 17.48 -6.44 0.48
N PRO A 50 18.07 -7.31 1.33
CA PRO A 50 17.47 -8.62 1.66
C PRO A 50 16.10 -8.50 2.33
N GLU A 51 15.24 -9.51 2.16
CA GLU A 51 13.93 -9.62 2.82
C GLU A 51 14.06 -9.55 4.37
N GLY A 52 13.16 -8.79 5.02
CA GLY A 52 13.16 -8.59 6.47
C GLY A 52 14.27 -7.70 7.02
N SER A 53 15.05 -7.01 6.17
CA SER A 53 16.20 -6.22 6.59
C SER A 53 15.83 -4.87 7.22
N TRP A 54 14.56 -4.44 7.09
CA TRP A 54 14.11 -3.14 7.58
C TRP A 54 14.20 -2.97 9.09
N VAL A 55 14.26 -4.05 9.88
CA VAL A 55 14.46 -3.98 11.33
C VAL A 55 15.82 -3.34 11.70
N GLU A 56 16.81 -3.46 10.82
CA GLU A 56 18.15 -2.88 10.97
C GLU A 56 18.35 -1.59 10.15
N ALA A 57 17.29 -1.05 9.54
CA ALA A 57 17.43 0.09 8.65
C ALA A 57 17.89 1.36 9.39
N PRO A 58 18.75 2.20 8.78
CA PRO A 58 19.22 3.41 9.44
C PRO A 58 18.08 4.37 9.79
N LYS A 59 18.20 5.04 10.95
CA LYS A 59 17.14 5.88 11.52
C LYS A 59 16.84 7.16 10.71
N ASP A 60 17.65 7.50 9.73
CA ASP A 60 17.44 8.65 8.84
C ASP A 60 16.71 8.27 7.54
N TYR A 61 16.33 7.00 7.36
CA TYR A 61 15.57 6.52 6.21
C TYR A 61 14.08 6.88 6.35
N ILE A 62 13.41 7.13 5.22
CA ILE A 62 11.95 7.25 5.15
C ILE A 62 11.42 5.97 4.51
N ILE A 63 10.69 5.16 5.29
CA ILE A 63 10.05 3.95 4.80
C ILE A 63 8.64 4.30 4.32
N THR A 64 8.29 3.86 3.11
CA THR A 64 7.02 4.07 2.44
C THR A 64 6.44 2.74 1.97
N GLY A 65 5.40 2.26 2.66
CA GLY A 65 4.78 0.97 2.34
C GLY A 65 5.40 -0.16 3.14
N LEU A 66 4.98 -0.30 4.41
CA LEU A 66 5.34 -1.40 5.29
C LEU A 66 4.07 -2.20 5.57
N LYS A 67 4.00 -3.46 5.14
CA LYS A 67 2.81 -4.30 5.33
C LYS A 67 2.70 -4.86 6.75
N GLU A 68 3.73 -5.55 7.22
CA GLU A 68 3.74 -6.24 8.51
C GLU A 68 5.16 -6.18 9.11
N LEU A 69 5.24 -5.97 10.42
CA LEU A 69 6.44 -6.23 11.20
C LEU A 69 6.38 -7.66 11.74
N PRO A 70 7.52 -8.30 12.03
CA PRO A 70 7.53 -9.58 12.71
C PRO A 70 6.76 -9.50 14.05
N ASP A 71 5.91 -10.49 14.31
CA ASP A 71 5.08 -10.57 15.54
C ASP A 71 5.89 -11.07 16.76
N ASP A 72 7.22 -11.06 16.66
CA ASP A 72 8.16 -11.56 17.68
C ASP A 72 8.56 -10.50 18.72
N GLY A 73 7.97 -9.31 18.64
CA GLY A 73 8.23 -8.20 19.56
C GLY A 73 9.52 -7.44 19.26
N SER A 74 10.13 -7.64 18.09
CA SER A 74 11.26 -6.81 17.63
C SER A 74 10.84 -5.34 17.45
N GLU A 75 11.48 -4.45 18.20
CA GLU A 75 11.21 -3.00 18.15
C GLU A 75 11.80 -2.39 16.86
N CYS A 76 10.96 -1.73 16.05
CA CYS A 76 11.42 -0.90 14.95
C CYS A 76 11.93 0.45 15.48
N LEU A 77 13.25 0.63 15.52
CA LEU A 77 13.93 1.76 16.19
C LEU A 77 14.02 3.07 15.36
N ILE A 78 13.19 3.22 14.33
CA ILE A 78 13.25 4.29 13.31
C ILE A 78 12.27 5.42 13.71
N PRO A 79 12.47 6.70 13.34
CA PRO A 79 11.41 7.72 13.30
C PRO A 79 10.35 7.31 12.28
N THR A 80 9.47 6.44 12.72
CA THR A 80 8.59 5.67 11.88
C THR A 80 7.43 6.54 11.40
N ASN A 81 7.42 6.88 10.11
CA ASN A 81 6.19 7.21 9.42
C ASN A 81 5.60 5.90 8.89
N PHE A 82 4.56 5.42 9.54
CA PHE A 82 3.84 4.21 9.14
C PHE A 82 2.65 4.59 8.27
N CYS A 83 2.43 3.90 7.15
CA CYS A 83 1.24 4.12 6.33
C CYS A 83 0.35 2.88 6.38
N ASP A 84 -0.77 2.99 7.08
CA ASP A 84 -1.78 1.93 7.15
C ASP A 84 -2.85 2.17 6.08
N VAL A 85 -2.64 1.55 4.92
CA VAL A 85 -3.60 1.60 3.80
C VAL A 85 -4.85 0.77 4.11
N SER A 86 -4.72 -0.23 4.98
CA SER A 86 -5.77 -1.20 5.32
C SER A 86 -6.56 -0.83 6.57
N LEU A 87 -6.32 0.35 7.16
CA LEU A 87 -6.92 0.71 8.43
C LEU A 87 -8.44 0.55 8.39
N ASP A 88 -8.95 -0.30 9.27
CA ASP A 88 -10.36 -0.41 9.58
C ASP A 88 -10.54 -0.24 11.09
N PRO A 89 -10.98 0.93 11.59
CA PRO A 89 -11.15 1.18 13.00
C PRO A 89 -12.33 0.39 13.61
N ASN A 90 -13.19 -0.21 12.78
CA ASN A 90 -14.30 -1.03 13.24
C ASN A 90 -13.97 -2.53 13.25
N ASN A 91 -12.80 -2.93 12.74
CA ASN A 91 -12.37 -4.32 12.77
C ASN A 91 -11.88 -4.71 14.18
N PRO A 92 -12.55 -5.63 14.90
CA PRO A 92 -12.12 -6.07 16.22
C PRO A 92 -10.77 -6.80 16.22
N ASN A 93 -10.31 -7.26 15.04
CA ASN A 93 -9.04 -7.94 14.83
C ASN A 93 -8.11 -7.09 13.96
N ASN A 94 -8.03 -5.79 14.20
CA ASN A 94 -7.07 -4.92 13.51
C ASN A 94 -5.64 -5.43 13.79
N PRO A 95 -4.87 -5.85 12.77
CA PRO A 95 -3.53 -6.40 12.95
C PRO A 95 -2.53 -5.37 13.50
N VAL A 96 -2.80 -4.08 13.32
CA VAL A 96 -1.93 -2.99 13.79
C VAL A 96 -2.75 -1.99 14.61
N PRO A 97 -3.05 -2.28 15.89
CA PRO A 97 -3.95 -1.48 16.73
C PRO A 97 -3.28 -0.22 17.30
N VAL A 98 -2.54 0.51 16.47
CA VAL A 98 -1.78 1.73 16.84
C VAL A 98 -2.56 3.01 16.57
N CYS A 99 -3.58 2.95 15.71
CA CYS A 99 -4.40 4.09 15.34
C CYS A 99 -5.87 3.68 15.15
N SER A 100 -6.79 4.56 15.55
CA SER A 100 -8.24 4.38 15.38
C SER A 100 -8.88 5.51 14.56
N THR A 101 -8.08 6.39 13.97
CA THR A 101 -8.56 7.57 13.23
C THR A 101 -8.01 7.57 11.81
N TYR A 102 -8.87 7.88 10.83
CA TYR A 102 -8.44 8.17 9.47
C TYR A 102 -7.83 9.55 9.35
N THR A 103 -6.67 9.64 8.70
CA THR A 103 -6.08 10.92 8.26
C THR A 103 -6.68 11.36 6.92
N ASN A 104 -6.43 12.61 6.51
CA ASN A 104 -6.88 13.12 5.20
C ASN A 104 -5.78 13.96 4.54
N PHE A 105 -5.95 14.35 3.27
CA PHE A 105 -4.90 15.11 2.58
C PHE A 105 -4.54 16.45 3.22
N THR A 106 -5.46 17.10 3.95
CA THR A 106 -5.20 18.36 4.66
C THR A 106 -4.42 18.13 5.96
N LYS A 107 -4.66 17.00 6.62
CA LYS A 107 -3.96 16.56 7.84
C LYS A 107 -3.57 15.09 7.67
N PRO A 108 -2.47 14.81 6.93
CA PRO A 108 -2.14 13.48 6.44
C PRO A 108 -1.49 12.58 7.49
N THR A 109 -1.13 13.13 8.66
CA THR A 109 -0.49 12.37 9.73
C THR A 109 -1.19 12.55 11.06
N VAL A 110 -1.15 11.50 11.87
CA VAL A 110 -1.50 11.51 13.28
C VAL A 110 -0.34 10.95 14.09
N LYS A 111 -0.05 11.57 15.24
CA LYS A 111 0.98 11.06 16.15
C LYS A 111 0.40 9.89 16.94
N VAL A 112 1.17 8.83 17.08
CA VAL A 112 0.84 7.70 17.95
C VAL A 112 1.56 7.88 19.29
N PRO A 113 0.86 7.76 20.43
CA PRO A 113 1.51 7.73 21.73
C PRO A 113 2.44 6.52 21.83
N VAL A 114 3.72 6.78 22.09
CA VAL A 114 4.74 5.74 22.33
C VAL A 114 5.31 5.92 23.73
N SER A 115 5.61 4.81 24.39
CA SER A 115 6.23 4.79 25.72
C SER A 115 7.75 4.93 25.61
N GLY A 116 8.37 5.71 26.49
CA GLY A 116 9.82 5.87 26.58
C GLY A 116 10.40 7.02 25.74
N ASP A 117 11.74 7.08 25.70
CA ASP A 117 12.50 8.18 25.08
C ASP A 117 12.84 7.91 23.60
N GLY A 118 12.15 6.94 22.99
CA GLY A 118 12.30 6.56 21.60
C GLY A 118 11.82 7.64 20.61
N PRO A 119 12.09 7.48 19.31
CA PRO A 119 11.65 8.43 18.31
C PRO A 119 10.11 8.49 18.23
N HIS A 120 9.58 9.65 17.84
CA HIS A 120 8.13 9.81 17.67
C HIS A 120 7.61 8.96 16.50
N LEU A 121 6.49 8.28 16.72
CA LEU A 121 5.74 7.52 15.71
C LEU A 121 4.61 8.36 15.13
N THR A 122 4.51 8.40 13.81
CA THR A 122 3.42 9.04 13.07
C THR A 122 2.80 8.07 12.06
N VAL A 123 1.48 8.14 11.92
CA VAL A 123 0.71 7.26 11.04
C VAL A 123 0.00 8.07 9.97
N VAL A 124 0.05 7.58 8.74
CA VAL A 124 -0.79 7.99 7.60
C VAL A 124 -1.83 6.88 7.40
N SER A 125 -3.10 7.23 7.52
CA SER A 125 -4.23 6.31 7.38
C SER A 125 -5.31 6.91 6.48
N VAL A 126 -4.92 7.36 5.29
CA VAL A 126 -5.88 7.86 4.28
C VAL A 126 -6.51 6.65 3.59
N ASP A 127 -7.83 6.52 3.63
CA ASP A 127 -8.60 5.39 3.10
C ASP A 127 -8.82 5.45 1.57
N HIS A 128 -8.53 6.59 0.95
CA HIS A 128 -8.69 6.83 -0.49
C HIS A 128 -7.38 7.26 -1.16
N LEU A 129 -6.25 6.67 -0.75
CA LEU A 129 -4.92 6.95 -1.34
C LEU A 129 -4.85 6.91 -2.87
N PRO A 130 -5.57 6.03 -3.60
CA PRO A 130 -5.54 6.05 -5.07
C PRO A 130 -5.94 7.41 -5.68
N THR A 131 -6.69 8.24 -4.95
CA THR A 131 -7.06 9.58 -5.42
C THR A 131 -5.89 10.57 -5.44
N LEU A 132 -4.76 10.27 -4.76
CA LEU A 132 -3.54 11.08 -4.83
C LEU A 132 -2.88 11.03 -6.22
N ILE A 133 -3.08 9.93 -6.94
CA ILE A 133 -2.66 9.70 -8.33
C ILE A 133 -3.88 9.44 -9.21
N ALA A 134 -4.92 10.28 -9.07
CA ALA A 134 -6.23 10.04 -9.64
C ALA A 134 -6.23 9.73 -11.14
N ARG A 135 -5.33 10.37 -11.91
CA ARG A 135 -5.23 10.15 -13.36
C ARG A 135 -4.71 8.74 -13.67
N GLU A 136 -3.61 8.35 -13.06
CA GLU A 136 -2.95 7.05 -13.23
C GLU A 136 -3.84 5.92 -12.70
N ALA A 137 -4.40 6.09 -11.50
CA ALA A 137 -5.34 5.14 -10.90
C ALA A 137 -6.60 4.93 -11.76
N SER A 138 -7.18 6.01 -12.29
CA SER A 138 -8.33 5.93 -13.20
C SER A 138 -7.96 5.23 -14.51
N GLY A 139 -6.76 5.49 -15.04
CA GLY A 139 -6.24 4.85 -16.25
C GLY A 139 -6.12 3.33 -16.10
N GLU A 140 -5.43 2.87 -15.04
CA GLU A 140 -5.27 1.43 -14.78
C GLU A 140 -6.59 0.74 -14.46
N PHE A 141 -7.43 1.34 -13.61
CA PHE A 141 -8.75 0.76 -13.29
C PHE A 141 -9.63 0.63 -14.55
N SER A 142 -9.66 1.66 -15.40
CA SER A 142 -10.41 1.62 -16.66
C SER A 142 -9.89 0.53 -17.60
N ARG A 143 -8.57 0.31 -17.65
CA ARG A 143 -7.94 -0.74 -18.45
C ARG A 143 -8.39 -2.13 -18.00
N TRP A 144 -8.45 -2.39 -16.71
CA TRP A 144 -8.94 -3.67 -16.16
C TRP A 144 -10.45 -3.85 -16.28
N LEU A 145 -11.22 -2.76 -16.19
CA LEU A 145 -12.68 -2.78 -16.27
C LEU A 145 -13.18 -2.96 -17.71
N LEU A 146 -12.43 -2.47 -18.71
CA LEU A 146 -12.83 -2.45 -20.11
C LEU A 146 -13.32 -3.80 -20.67
N PRO A 147 -12.65 -4.96 -20.44
CA PRO A 147 -13.15 -6.24 -20.92
C PRO A 147 -14.55 -6.57 -20.41
N SER A 148 -14.85 -6.26 -19.14
CA SER A 148 -16.17 -6.42 -18.56
C SER A 148 -17.19 -5.48 -19.22
N LEU A 149 -16.83 -4.21 -19.42
CA LEU A 149 -17.71 -3.23 -20.08
C LEU A 149 -18.08 -3.62 -21.50
N LEU A 150 -17.15 -4.20 -22.27
CA LEU A 150 -17.43 -4.65 -23.63
C LEU A 150 -18.48 -5.77 -23.71
N THR A 151 -18.78 -6.45 -22.58
CA THR A 151 -19.81 -7.49 -22.50
C THR A 151 -21.19 -6.98 -22.07
N LEU A 152 -21.36 -5.66 -21.81
CA LEU A 152 -22.61 -5.06 -21.31
C LEU A 152 -23.84 -5.36 -22.18
N ASN A 153 -23.68 -5.37 -23.51
CA ASN A 153 -24.79 -5.66 -24.44
C ASN A 153 -25.29 -7.11 -24.37
N SER A 154 -24.56 -7.98 -23.67
CA SER A 154 -24.91 -9.38 -23.44
C SER A 154 -24.97 -9.70 -21.95
N ARG A 155 -25.24 -8.70 -21.10
CA ARG A 155 -25.24 -8.83 -19.64
C ARG A 155 -26.17 -9.93 -19.09
N GLU A 156 -27.20 -10.29 -19.85
CA GLU A 156 -28.22 -11.30 -19.47
C GLU A 156 -27.74 -12.74 -19.74
N ASN A 157 -26.68 -12.93 -20.53
CA ASN A 157 -26.35 -14.21 -21.17
C ASN A 157 -25.36 -15.09 -20.40
N GLU A 158 -25.12 -14.83 -19.11
CA GLU A 158 -24.08 -15.41 -18.24
C GLU A 158 -22.73 -14.64 -18.25
N GLY A 159 -22.16 -14.36 -17.07
CA GLY A 159 -20.86 -13.69 -16.95
C GLY A 159 -20.70 -12.84 -15.68
N VAL A 160 -19.81 -11.85 -15.73
CA VAL A 160 -19.56 -10.93 -14.60
C VAL A 160 -20.83 -10.17 -14.19
N TRP A 161 -21.65 -9.80 -15.16
CA TRP A 161 -22.87 -9.02 -14.94
C TRP A 161 -23.98 -9.85 -14.29
N THR A 162 -24.22 -11.10 -14.73
CA THR A 162 -25.21 -11.96 -14.09
C THR A 162 -24.81 -12.32 -12.66
N ARG A 163 -23.51 -12.54 -12.39
CA ARG A 163 -23.02 -12.73 -11.01
C ARG A 163 -23.25 -11.50 -10.14
N ALA A 164 -22.95 -10.31 -10.65
CA ALA A 164 -23.16 -9.06 -9.94
C ALA A 164 -24.66 -8.83 -9.65
N GLU A 165 -25.54 -9.10 -10.62
CA GLU A 165 -26.99 -8.98 -10.44
C GLU A 165 -27.54 -10.00 -9.44
N ASN A 166 -27.08 -11.25 -9.49
CA ASN A 166 -27.49 -12.28 -8.55
C ASN A 166 -27.13 -11.89 -7.11
N LEU A 167 -25.91 -11.42 -6.87
CA LEU A 167 -25.47 -10.94 -5.57
C LEU A 167 -26.31 -9.75 -5.10
N TYR A 168 -26.59 -8.79 -5.98
CA TYR A 168 -27.48 -7.67 -5.67
C TYR A 168 -28.87 -8.18 -5.23
N ARG A 169 -29.49 -9.09 -5.99
CA ARG A 169 -30.80 -9.66 -5.67
C ARG A 169 -30.80 -10.48 -4.39
N GLU A 170 -29.71 -11.15 -4.06
CA GLU A 170 -29.52 -11.85 -2.79
C GLU A 170 -29.52 -10.85 -1.63
N LYS A 171 -28.69 -9.81 -1.69
CA LYS A 171 -28.58 -8.80 -0.63
C LYS A 171 -29.84 -7.98 -0.43
N VAL A 172 -30.59 -7.69 -1.50
CA VAL A 172 -31.90 -7.02 -1.38
C VAL A 172 -32.91 -7.85 -0.59
N LYS A 173 -32.82 -9.19 -0.60
CA LYS A 173 -33.72 -10.05 0.20
C LYS A 173 -33.36 -10.08 1.69
N GLU A 174 -32.17 -9.63 2.07
CA GLU A 174 -31.71 -9.55 3.46
C GLU A 174 -32.17 -8.25 4.16
N LEU A 175 -32.70 -7.28 3.39
CA LEU A 175 -33.26 -6.01 3.88
C LEU A 175 -34.74 -6.15 4.26
#